data_AF-A0A2P4Y5Y4-F1
#
_entry.id   AF-A0A2P4Y5Y4-F1
#
_cell.length_a   1.000
_cell.length_b   1.000
_cell.length_c   1.000
_cell.angle_alpha   90.00
_cell.angle_beta   90.00
_cell.angle_gamma   90.00
#
_symmetry.space_group_name_H-M   'P 1'
#
loop_
_entity.id
_entity.type
_entity.pdbx_description
1 polymer ?
#
loop_
_entity_poly.entity_id
_entity_poly.type
_entity_poly.pdbx_seq_one_letter_code
_entity_poly.pdbx_strand_id
1 'polypeptide(L)'
;MDIKALMTEVYDGASIATVFTGARFYGPDSGDQTDQYGRYSDASRRDLGPGFMHVALANIIGRFNASVVMDVTAGAEVWNQPIYSYKVLTQTEMTPSDAANQYFRMPTYPFNNEAQRIMYVETSVSWMVETFEDGGLVAAGRASTYMNSKTYKYLLELDNDYNILGGEWVAESQADHPDFLWLPKSRPDLSLVTEVGLSYQNVRALLDKATNCS
;
A
#
# COMPACT_ATOMS: atom_id res chain seq x y z
N MET A 1 3.49 -17.25 -20.21
CA MET A 1 2.44 -16.25 -19.92
C MET A 1 1.23 -16.97 -19.37
N ASP A 2 0.87 -18.10 -19.97
CA ASP A 2 -0.27 -18.94 -19.58
C ASP A 2 -0.23 -19.40 -18.11
N ILE A 3 0.94 -19.79 -17.59
CA ILE A 3 1.07 -20.17 -16.17
C ILE A 3 0.73 -19.00 -15.25
N LYS A 4 1.06 -17.75 -15.62
CA LYS A 4 0.66 -16.57 -14.85
C LYS A 4 -0.87 -16.44 -14.85
N ALA A 5 -1.51 -16.59 -16.02
CA ALA A 5 -2.97 -16.54 -16.13
C ALA A 5 -3.67 -17.64 -15.32
N LEU A 6 -3.21 -18.90 -15.42
CA LEU A 6 -3.74 -20.02 -14.63
C LEU A 6 -3.58 -19.79 -13.13
N MET A 7 -2.42 -19.25 -12.71
CA MET A 7 -2.17 -18.96 -11.30
C MET A 7 -3.10 -17.86 -10.78
N THR A 8 -3.31 -16.79 -11.56
CA THR A 8 -4.24 -15.71 -11.20
C THR A 8 -5.66 -16.25 -11.02
N GLU A 9 -6.16 -17.03 -11.97
CA GLU A 9 -7.50 -17.64 -11.90
C GLU A 9 -7.64 -18.57 -10.68
N VAL A 10 -6.58 -19.32 -10.34
CA VAL A 10 -6.61 -20.14 -9.12
C VAL A 10 -6.75 -19.28 -7.87
N TYR A 11 -6.02 -18.17 -7.77
CA TYR A 11 -6.08 -17.30 -6.59
C TYR A 11 -7.44 -16.58 -6.46
N ASP A 12 -8.08 -16.25 -7.59
CA ASP A 12 -9.46 -15.72 -7.60
C ASP A 12 -10.46 -16.74 -7.01
N GLY A 13 -10.41 -17.99 -7.48
CA GLY A 13 -11.30 -19.06 -7.00
C GLY A 13 -10.94 -19.66 -5.63
N ALA A 14 -9.80 -19.31 -5.03
CA ALA A 14 -9.27 -19.98 -3.84
C ALA A 14 -9.90 -19.53 -2.51
N SER A 15 -10.66 -18.43 -2.50
CA SER A 15 -11.26 -17.86 -1.27
C SER A 15 -10.27 -17.76 -0.10
N ILE A 16 -9.06 -17.28 -0.37
CA ILE A 16 -7.98 -17.20 0.63
C ILE A 16 -8.29 -16.15 1.69
N ALA A 17 -8.01 -16.49 2.96
CA ALA A 17 -8.13 -15.53 4.04
C ALA A 17 -7.08 -14.42 3.90
N THR A 18 -7.50 -13.17 4.05
CA THR A 18 -6.62 -11.99 3.99
C THR A 18 -6.53 -11.32 5.37
N VAL A 19 -5.43 -10.59 5.59
CA VAL A 19 -5.39 -9.51 6.56
C VAL A 19 -5.62 -8.23 5.76
N PHE A 20 -6.77 -7.60 5.95
CA PHE A 20 -7.15 -6.37 5.25
C PHE A 20 -7.09 -5.20 6.22
N THR A 21 -6.46 -4.10 5.81
CA THR A 21 -6.24 -2.91 6.64
C THR A 21 -6.50 -1.65 5.85
N GLY A 22 -7.19 -0.69 6.46
CA GLY A 22 -7.88 0.38 5.72
C GLY A 22 -9.34 0.00 5.44
N ALA A 23 -10.10 0.96 4.94
CA ALA A 23 -11.51 0.81 4.64
C ALA A 23 -11.76 1.38 3.25
N ARG A 24 -12.45 0.64 2.38
CA ARG A 24 -12.77 1.17 1.06
C ARG A 24 -13.77 2.33 1.16
N PHE A 25 -13.47 3.44 0.50
CA PHE A 25 -14.46 4.46 0.19
C PHE A 25 -15.37 4.00 -0.96
N TYR A 26 -16.69 4.05 -0.76
CA TYR A 26 -17.70 3.65 -1.77
C TYR A 26 -18.42 4.84 -2.41
N GLY A 27 -17.97 6.08 -2.14
CA GLY A 27 -18.57 7.30 -2.68
C GLY A 27 -18.03 7.68 -4.06
N PRO A 28 -18.59 8.73 -4.69
CA PRO A 28 -18.13 9.24 -5.97
C PRO A 28 -16.79 9.97 -5.85
N ASP A 29 -16.01 10.03 -6.94
CA ASP A 29 -14.70 10.73 -7.01
C ASP A 29 -14.78 12.25 -6.91
N SER A 30 -15.98 12.81 -6.82
CA SER A 30 -16.21 14.26 -6.90
C SER A 30 -17.33 14.71 -5.96
N GLY A 31 -17.27 15.98 -5.57
CA GLY A 31 -18.26 16.61 -4.71
C GLY A 31 -17.97 16.48 -3.21
N ASP A 32 -16.76 16.03 -2.86
CA ASP A 32 -16.39 15.81 -1.48
C ASP A 32 -16.14 17.10 -0.71
N GLN A 33 -16.50 17.05 0.57
CA GLN A 33 -16.26 18.15 1.49
C GLN A 33 -14.97 17.88 2.25
N THR A 34 -14.14 18.92 2.34
CA THR A 34 -12.96 18.92 3.19
C THR A 34 -13.19 19.78 4.42
N ASP A 35 -12.51 19.43 5.51
CA ASP A 35 -12.44 20.30 6.68
C ASP A 35 -11.55 21.53 6.40
N GLN A 36 -11.45 22.43 7.38
CA GLN A 36 -10.64 23.64 7.27
C GLN A 36 -9.14 23.39 7.06
N TYR A 37 -8.67 22.14 7.18
CA TYR A 37 -7.29 21.72 7.01
C TYR A 37 -7.06 20.95 5.69
N GLY A 38 -8.09 20.83 4.85
CA GLY A 38 -8.03 20.13 3.57
C GLY A 38 -8.23 18.62 3.66
N ARG A 39 -8.51 18.07 4.85
CA ARG A 39 -8.76 16.63 5.01
C ARG A 39 -10.19 16.31 4.61
N TYR A 40 -10.43 15.15 4.02
CA TYR A 40 -11.79 14.71 3.73
C TYR A 40 -12.62 14.60 5.00
N SER A 41 -13.82 15.17 4.97
CA SER A 41 -14.77 15.10 6.10
C SER A 41 -15.23 13.67 6.36
N ASP A 42 -15.32 12.85 5.31
CA ASP A 42 -15.59 11.43 5.44
C ASP A 42 -14.34 10.68 5.95
N ALA A 43 -14.48 10.01 7.09
CA ALA A 43 -13.39 9.22 7.67
C ALA A 43 -13.00 8.02 6.81
N SER A 44 -13.92 7.47 6.01
CA SER A 44 -13.61 6.37 5.09
C SER A 44 -12.79 6.80 3.87
N ARG A 45 -12.65 8.10 3.62
CA ARG A 45 -11.72 8.65 2.62
C ARG A 45 -10.41 9.16 3.24
N ARG A 46 -10.27 9.01 4.56
CA ARG A 46 -9.01 9.20 5.32
C ARG A 46 -8.47 7.85 5.80
N ASP A 47 -9.02 6.78 5.25
CA ASP A 47 -8.94 5.37 5.62
C ASP A 47 -7.55 4.88 6.08
N LEU A 48 -6.54 4.95 5.22
CA LEU A 48 -5.20 4.51 5.52
C LEU A 48 -4.37 5.67 6.05
N GLY A 49 -4.34 5.80 7.38
CA GLY A 49 -3.50 6.79 8.04
C GLY A 49 -2.01 6.62 7.69
N PRO A 50 -1.27 7.72 7.46
CA PRO A 50 0.13 7.63 7.03
C PRO A 50 1.06 7.04 8.09
N GLY A 51 0.74 7.23 9.38
CA GLY A 51 1.47 6.57 10.47
C GLY A 51 1.38 5.04 10.37
N PHE A 52 0.18 4.52 10.08
CA PHE A 52 -0.01 3.10 9.83
C PHE A 52 0.70 2.64 8.55
N MET A 53 0.55 3.36 7.43
CA MET A 53 1.23 3.02 6.18
C MET A 53 2.75 2.92 6.38
N HIS A 54 3.34 3.92 7.05
CA HIS A 54 4.77 3.94 7.33
C HIS A 54 5.22 2.72 8.13
N VAL A 55 4.55 2.44 9.26
CA VAL A 55 4.87 1.30 10.13
C VAL A 55 4.67 -0.03 9.39
N ALA A 56 3.56 -0.17 8.67
CA ALA A 56 3.21 -1.39 7.94
C ALA A 56 4.24 -1.69 6.86
N LEU A 57 4.56 -0.73 5.97
CA LEU A 57 5.52 -0.96 4.89
C LEU A 57 6.93 -1.19 5.41
N ALA A 58 7.39 -0.39 6.40
CA ALA A 58 8.71 -0.56 7.00
C ALA A 58 8.88 -1.94 7.65
N ASN A 59 7.85 -2.46 8.33
CA ASN A 59 7.92 -3.78 8.96
C ASN A 59 7.70 -4.92 7.98
N ILE A 60 6.64 -4.87 7.17
CA ILE A 60 6.29 -5.98 6.26
C ILE A 60 7.42 -6.18 5.23
N ILE A 61 7.85 -5.11 4.55
CA ILE A 61 8.87 -5.20 3.51
C ILE A 61 10.26 -5.23 4.12
N GLY A 62 10.58 -4.28 5.01
CA GLY A 62 11.94 -4.08 5.51
C GLY A 62 12.36 -5.08 6.60
N ARG A 63 11.50 -5.36 7.58
CA ARG A 63 11.85 -6.22 8.73
C ARG A 63 11.52 -7.70 8.50
N PHE A 64 10.36 -7.97 7.92
CA PHE A 64 9.85 -9.34 7.76
C PHE A 64 10.10 -9.92 6.37
N ASN A 65 10.58 -9.12 5.41
CA ASN A 65 10.82 -9.54 4.03
C ASN A 65 9.59 -10.23 3.41
N ALA A 66 8.40 -9.70 3.68
CA ALA A 66 7.12 -10.23 3.24
C ALA A 66 6.46 -9.30 2.20
N SER A 67 5.53 -9.87 1.44
CA SER A 67 4.77 -9.16 0.39
C SER A 67 3.55 -8.45 0.97
N VAL A 68 3.17 -7.33 0.37
CA VAL A 68 1.91 -6.64 0.64
C VAL A 68 1.32 -6.11 -0.66
N VAL A 69 0.00 -6.09 -0.75
CA VAL A 69 -0.77 -5.48 -1.84
C VAL A 69 -1.33 -4.16 -1.34
N MET A 70 -1.29 -3.13 -2.17
CA MET A 70 -1.81 -1.80 -1.86
C MET A 70 -2.73 -1.35 -2.98
N ASP A 71 -3.80 -0.65 -2.64
CA ASP A 71 -4.51 0.17 -3.61
C ASP A 71 -3.70 1.43 -3.90
N VAL A 72 -3.28 1.62 -5.15
CA VAL A 72 -2.38 2.72 -5.54
C VAL A 72 -3.12 3.93 -6.09
N THR A 73 -4.44 3.83 -6.22
CA THR A 73 -5.34 4.89 -6.69
C THR A 73 -6.27 5.34 -5.57
N ALA A 74 -6.52 6.65 -5.47
CA ALA A 74 -7.43 7.25 -4.48
C ALA A 74 -8.85 7.49 -5.05
N GLY A 75 -9.23 6.74 -6.08
CA GLY A 75 -10.46 6.92 -6.85
C GLY A 75 -11.44 5.75 -6.72
N ALA A 76 -12.55 5.81 -7.45
CA ALA A 76 -13.63 4.84 -7.34
C ALA A 76 -13.24 3.44 -7.87
N GLU A 77 -12.28 3.42 -8.81
CA GLU A 77 -11.65 2.20 -9.30
C GLU A 77 -10.68 1.66 -8.27
N VAL A 78 -10.71 0.34 -8.08
CA VAL A 78 -9.81 -0.37 -7.16
C VAL A 78 -8.66 -0.97 -7.94
N TRP A 79 -7.43 -0.55 -7.66
CA TRP A 79 -6.22 -1.03 -8.34
C TRP A 79 -5.24 -1.70 -7.38
N ASN A 80 -5.36 -3.03 -7.27
CA ASN A 80 -4.53 -3.87 -6.39
C ASN A 80 -3.15 -4.13 -6.98
N GLN A 81 -2.11 -3.47 -6.47
CA GLN A 81 -0.75 -3.66 -6.97
C GLN A 81 0.17 -4.28 -5.91
N PRO A 82 1.02 -5.26 -6.27
CA PRO A 82 2.00 -5.81 -5.36
C PRO A 82 3.12 -4.78 -5.15
N ILE A 83 3.37 -4.42 -3.89
CA ILE A 83 4.42 -3.48 -3.55
C ILE A 83 5.79 -4.16 -3.71
N TYR A 84 6.63 -3.52 -4.53
CA TYR A 84 7.98 -3.97 -4.84
C TYR A 84 9.01 -3.35 -3.92
N SER A 85 8.87 -2.05 -3.62
CA SER A 85 9.82 -1.36 -2.75
C SER A 85 9.17 -0.23 -1.95
N TYR A 86 9.76 0.05 -0.79
CA TYR A 86 9.47 1.18 0.06
C TYR A 86 10.80 1.85 0.40
N LYS A 87 10.90 3.16 0.18
CA LYS A 87 12.11 3.93 0.44
C LYS A 87 11.77 5.29 1.03
N VAL A 88 12.23 5.53 2.25
CA VAL A 88 12.22 6.88 2.82
C VAL A 88 13.27 7.73 2.11
N LEU A 89 12.83 8.82 1.49
CA LEU A 89 13.67 9.76 0.76
C LEU A 89 14.21 10.85 1.68
N THR A 90 13.32 11.39 2.52
CA THR A 90 13.61 12.52 3.41
C THR A 90 12.90 12.32 4.74
N GLN A 91 13.56 12.73 5.82
CA GLN A 91 12.98 12.87 7.16
C GLN A 91 13.47 14.19 7.74
N THR A 92 12.53 15.05 8.14
CA THR A 92 12.82 16.35 8.75
C THR A 92 12.03 16.51 10.03
N GLU A 93 12.72 16.58 11.16
CA GLU A 93 12.07 16.78 12.46
C GLU A 93 11.61 18.24 12.60
N MET A 94 10.42 18.41 13.19
CA MET A 94 9.74 19.68 13.42
C MET A 94 9.10 19.68 14.81
N THR A 95 8.92 20.87 15.38
CA THR A 95 8.02 20.99 16.55
C THR A 95 6.56 20.92 16.10
N PRO A 96 5.61 20.53 16.98
CA PRO A 96 4.19 20.60 16.67
C PRO A 96 3.72 21.99 16.23
N SER A 97 4.27 23.06 16.83
CA SER A 97 3.94 24.45 16.46
C SER A 97 4.43 24.78 15.05
N ASP A 98 5.64 24.36 14.67
CA ASP A 98 6.18 24.62 13.33
C ASP A 98 5.36 23.88 12.26
N ALA A 99 5.02 22.62 12.51
CA ALA A 99 4.19 21.83 11.61
C ALA A 99 2.77 22.41 11.48
N ALA A 100 2.17 22.84 12.59
CA ALA A 100 0.87 23.51 12.61
C ALA A 100 0.86 24.78 11.74
N ASN A 101 1.89 25.61 11.90
CA ASN A 101 2.00 26.87 11.17
C ASN A 101 2.24 26.61 9.67
N GLN A 102 3.21 25.76 9.36
CA GLN A 102 3.66 25.52 7.99
C GLN A 102 2.59 24.83 7.14
N TYR A 103 1.94 23.79 7.65
CA TYR A 103 1.03 22.96 6.84
C TYR A 103 -0.44 23.32 7.01
N PHE A 104 -0.83 23.87 8.17
CA PHE A 104 -2.23 24.10 8.51
C PHE A 104 -2.57 25.55 8.84
N ARG A 105 -1.57 26.44 8.83
CA ARG A 105 -1.71 27.88 9.17
C ARG A 105 -2.31 28.11 10.56
N MET A 106 -2.00 27.22 11.49
CA MET A 106 -2.46 27.27 12.88
C MET A 106 -1.31 27.53 13.85
N PRO A 107 -1.55 28.20 14.99
CA PRO A 107 -0.54 28.35 16.04
C PRO A 107 -0.29 27.06 16.83
N THR A 108 -1.26 26.14 16.84
CA THR A 108 -1.22 24.89 17.62
C THR A 108 -1.60 23.73 16.72
N TYR A 109 -0.88 22.60 16.86
CA TYR A 109 -1.17 21.39 16.10
C TYR A 109 -2.53 20.81 16.49
N PRO A 110 -3.48 20.67 15.55
CA PRO A 110 -4.88 20.42 15.91
C PRO A 110 -5.26 18.94 15.96
N PHE A 111 -4.39 18.01 15.55
CA PHE A 111 -4.79 16.61 15.27
C PHE A 111 -4.49 15.65 16.41
N ASN A 112 -3.37 15.83 17.08
CA ASN A 112 -2.95 14.97 18.18
C ASN A 112 -2.24 15.80 19.26
N ASN A 113 -2.87 15.91 20.43
CA ASN A 113 -2.34 16.65 21.57
C ASN A 113 -1.26 15.88 22.35
N GLU A 114 -1.11 14.57 22.11
CA GLU A 114 -0.07 13.74 22.68
C GLU A 114 1.25 13.84 21.88
N ALA A 115 1.17 14.28 20.61
CA ALA A 115 2.34 14.47 19.75
C ALA A 115 3.31 15.51 20.35
N GLN A 116 4.49 15.03 20.75
CA GLN A 116 5.58 15.87 21.28
C GLN A 116 6.54 16.31 20.18
N ARG A 117 6.66 15.50 19.12
CA ARG A 117 7.49 15.76 17.95
C ARG A 117 6.69 15.48 16.69
N ILE A 118 7.03 16.18 15.62
CA ILE A 118 6.51 15.91 14.28
C ILE A 118 7.69 15.56 13.37
N MET A 119 7.55 14.53 12.55
CA MET A 119 8.52 14.22 11.49
C MET A 119 7.86 14.38 10.14
N TYR A 120 8.31 15.34 9.33
CA TYR A 120 7.95 15.38 7.92
C TYR A 120 8.70 14.28 7.18
N VAL A 121 7.98 13.46 6.43
CA VAL A 121 8.51 12.32 5.70
C VAL A 121 8.08 12.36 4.24
N GLU A 122 9.04 12.14 3.35
CA GLU A 122 8.79 11.79 1.96
C GLU A 122 9.17 10.33 1.74
N THR A 123 8.24 9.52 1.24
CA THR A 123 8.48 8.11 0.97
C THR A 123 8.11 7.78 -0.46
N SER A 124 9.04 7.17 -1.18
CA SER A 124 8.74 6.53 -2.46
C SER A 124 8.27 5.10 -2.23
N VAL A 125 7.09 4.77 -2.76
CA VAL A 125 6.58 3.40 -2.85
C VAL A 125 6.58 3.01 -4.31
N SER A 126 7.11 1.83 -4.60
CA SER A 126 7.16 1.26 -5.95
C SER A 126 6.34 -0.01 -6.02
N TRP A 127 5.66 -0.22 -7.13
CA TRP A 127 4.86 -1.43 -7.39
C TRP A 127 5.04 -1.90 -8.83
N MET A 128 4.65 -3.13 -9.09
CA MET A 128 4.67 -3.71 -10.43
C MET A 128 3.33 -3.49 -11.12
N VAL A 129 3.33 -3.00 -12.36
CA VAL A 129 2.11 -2.87 -13.18
C VAL A 129 1.94 -4.06 -14.14
N GLU A 130 0.75 -4.18 -14.71
CA GLU A 130 0.35 -5.27 -15.59
C GLU A 130 1.14 -5.27 -16.90
N THR A 131 1.43 -6.47 -17.40
CA THR A 131 2.02 -6.67 -18.72
C THR A 131 1.65 -8.04 -19.27
N PHE A 132 1.56 -8.11 -20.60
CA PHE A 132 1.39 -9.36 -21.33
C PHE A 132 2.72 -9.97 -21.80
N GLU A 133 3.85 -9.38 -21.40
CA GLU A 133 5.17 -9.87 -21.78
C GLU A 133 5.43 -11.27 -21.21
N ASP A 134 5.81 -12.17 -22.12
CA ASP A 134 6.12 -13.55 -21.78
C ASP A 134 7.53 -13.71 -21.20
N GLY A 135 7.71 -14.81 -20.46
CA GLY A 135 8.95 -15.23 -19.83
C GLY A 135 9.05 -14.87 -18.35
N GLY A 136 10.13 -15.36 -17.73
CA GLY A 136 10.52 -15.08 -16.35
C GLY A 136 11.15 -13.69 -16.23
N LEU A 137 10.31 -12.65 -16.20
CA LEU A 137 10.75 -11.25 -16.28
C LEU A 137 11.73 -10.85 -15.15
N VAL A 138 11.52 -11.38 -13.95
CA VAL A 138 12.41 -11.14 -12.80
C VAL A 138 13.79 -11.74 -13.04
N ALA A 139 13.85 -13.03 -13.39
CA ALA A 139 15.11 -13.74 -13.65
C ALA A 139 15.88 -13.14 -14.84
N ALA A 140 15.16 -12.62 -15.84
CA ALA A 140 15.74 -11.94 -17.00
C ALA A 140 16.15 -10.48 -16.72
N GLY A 141 15.93 -9.95 -15.51
CA GLY A 141 16.23 -8.55 -15.19
C GLY A 141 15.36 -7.52 -15.90
N ARG A 142 14.21 -7.93 -16.44
CA ARG A 142 13.28 -7.07 -17.20
C ARG A 142 12.09 -6.57 -16.39
N ALA A 143 11.90 -7.09 -15.17
CA ALA A 143 10.79 -6.68 -14.30
C ALA A 143 10.76 -5.17 -14.05
N SER A 144 11.92 -4.52 -13.88
CA SER A 144 12.00 -3.07 -13.60
C SER A 144 11.35 -2.19 -14.67
N THR A 145 11.22 -2.67 -15.91
CA THR A 145 10.51 -1.95 -16.99
C THR A 145 9.03 -1.73 -16.67
N TYR A 146 8.46 -2.59 -15.82
CA TYR A 146 7.06 -2.54 -15.39
C TYR A 146 6.93 -2.08 -13.94
N MET A 147 7.94 -1.39 -13.42
CA MET A 147 7.89 -0.81 -12.08
C MET A 147 7.40 0.63 -12.18
N ASN A 148 6.31 0.93 -11.49
CA ASN A 148 5.86 2.30 -11.29
C ASN A 148 6.18 2.75 -9.87
N SER A 149 6.16 4.06 -9.62
CA SER A 149 6.46 4.60 -8.29
C SER A 149 5.73 5.90 -8.03
N LYS A 150 5.42 6.14 -6.76
CA LYS A 150 4.83 7.39 -6.29
C LYS A 150 5.45 7.80 -4.97
N THR A 151 5.57 9.11 -4.78
CA THR A 151 6.05 9.69 -3.53
C THR A 151 4.86 10.16 -2.71
N TYR A 152 4.81 9.68 -1.47
CA TYR A 152 3.84 10.14 -0.48
C TYR A 152 4.50 11.06 0.54
N LYS A 153 3.78 12.12 0.91
CA LYS A 153 4.23 13.15 1.85
C LYS A 153 3.30 13.21 3.05
N TYR A 154 3.87 13.11 4.23
CA TYR A 154 3.10 13.05 5.46
C TYR A 154 3.91 13.53 6.66
N LEU A 155 3.19 13.85 7.72
CA LEU A 155 3.71 14.13 9.05
C LEU A 155 3.50 12.88 9.89
N LEU A 156 4.55 12.38 10.53
CA LEU A 156 4.41 11.41 11.63
C LEU A 156 4.29 12.17 12.94
N GLU A 157 3.33 11.73 13.75
CA GLU A 157 3.12 12.21 15.11
C GLU A 157 3.88 11.29 16.06
N LEU A 158 4.81 11.84 16.83
CA LEU A 158 5.70 11.06 17.68
C LEU A 158 5.65 11.53 19.13
N ASP A 159 5.89 10.60 20.06
CA ASP A 159 6.24 10.96 21.44
C ASP A 159 7.73 11.35 21.58
N ASN A 160 8.19 11.57 22.81
CA ASN A 160 9.58 11.94 23.07
C ASN A 160 10.59 10.80 22.84
N ASP A 161 10.11 9.55 22.82
CA ASP A 161 10.90 8.33 22.61
C ASP A 161 10.88 7.88 21.13
N TYR A 162 10.34 8.71 20.24
CA TYR A 162 10.18 8.44 18.81
C TYR A 162 9.22 7.27 18.48
N ASN A 163 8.30 6.93 19.39
CA ASN A 163 7.21 6.02 19.05
C ASN A 163 6.21 6.75 18.14
N ILE A 164 5.77 6.08 17.07
CA ILE A 164 4.76 6.61 16.15
C ILE A 164 3.39 6.48 16.80
N LEU A 165 2.76 7.62 17.09
CA LEU A 165 1.42 7.74 17.66
C LEU A 165 0.35 7.84 16.56
N GLY A 166 0.72 8.36 15.40
CA GLY A 166 -0.20 8.65 14.31
C GLY A 166 0.49 9.38 13.16
N GLY A 167 -0.31 10.09 12.36
CA GLY A 167 0.22 10.92 11.31
C GLY A 167 -0.87 11.55 10.43
N GLU A 168 -0.47 12.57 9.68
CA GLU A 168 -1.35 13.35 8.82
C GLU A 168 -0.76 13.49 7.41
N TRP A 169 -1.60 13.26 6.40
CA TRP A 169 -1.23 13.47 5.00
C TRP A 169 -1.05 14.96 4.73
N VAL A 170 -0.07 15.33 3.91
CA VAL A 170 0.16 16.73 3.52
C VAL A 170 0.40 16.87 2.02
N ALA A 171 0.26 18.10 1.53
CA ALA A 171 0.41 18.44 0.12
C ALA A 171 -0.51 17.58 -0.76
N GLU A 172 -0.04 17.11 -1.91
CA GLU A 172 -0.83 16.29 -2.84
C GLU A 172 -1.32 14.97 -2.24
N SER A 173 -0.59 14.43 -1.25
CA SER A 173 -0.97 13.18 -0.61
C SER A 173 -2.19 13.31 0.29
N GLN A 174 -2.73 14.50 0.53
CA GLN A 174 -4.03 14.66 1.21
C GLN A 174 -5.20 14.13 0.39
N ALA A 175 -5.10 14.26 -0.93
CA ALA A 175 -6.13 13.81 -1.86
C ALA A 175 -5.73 12.52 -2.58
N ASP A 176 -4.43 12.22 -2.63
CA ASP A 176 -3.88 11.18 -3.49
C ASP A 176 -2.98 10.22 -2.67
N HIS A 177 -3.61 9.54 -1.70
CA HIS A 177 -3.01 8.49 -0.86
C HIS A 177 -3.66 7.12 -1.11
N PRO A 178 -3.00 6.00 -0.75
CA PRO A 178 -3.61 4.67 -0.83
C PRO A 178 -4.83 4.55 0.09
N ASP A 179 -5.82 3.77 -0.34
CA ASP A 179 -7.03 3.51 0.45
C ASP A 179 -6.83 2.36 1.46
N PHE A 180 -6.12 1.31 1.05
CA PHE A 180 -5.92 0.13 1.87
C PHE A 180 -4.65 -0.66 1.51
N LEU A 181 -4.25 -1.48 2.48
CA LEU A 181 -3.19 -2.48 2.37
C LEU A 181 -3.79 -3.84 2.74
N TRP A 182 -3.41 -4.89 2.03
CA TRP A 182 -3.76 -6.25 2.43
C TRP A 182 -2.69 -7.26 2.07
N LEU A 183 -2.70 -8.38 2.78
CA LEU A 183 -1.84 -9.51 2.49
C LEU A 183 -2.61 -10.83 2.64
N PRO A 184 -2.35 -11.82 1.78
CA PRO A 184 -2.88 -13.17 1.95
C PRO A 184 -2.24 -13.84 3.16
N LYS A 185 -3.03 -14.52 4.00
CA LYS A 185 -2.53 -15.23 5.19
C LYS A 185 -1.77 -16.50 4.83
N SER A 186 -2.10 -17.11 3.70
CA SER A 186 -1.48 -18.33 3.21
C SER A 186 -1.65 -18.44 1.69
N ARG A 187 -0.93 -19.40 1.11
CA ARG A 187 -1.24 -19.89 -0.23
C ARG A 187 -2.54 -20.71 -0.18
N PRO A 188 -3.21 -20.92 -1.33
CA PRO A 188 -4.31 -21.89 -1.44
C PRO A 188 -3.87 -23.30 -0.99
N ASP A 189 -4.82 -24.12 -0.52
CA ASP A 189 -4.56 -25.53 -0.24
C ASP A 189 -4.20 -26.26 -1.56
N LEU A 190 -3.16 -27.11 -1.53
CA LEU A 190 -2.74 -27.87 -2.72
C LEU A 190 -3.86 -28.73 -3.30
N SER A 191 -4.79 -29.23 -2.49
CA SER A 191 -5.93 -30.02 -2.98
C SER A 191 -7.05 -29.17 -3.58
N LEU A 192 -6.93 -27.84 -3.60
CA LEU A 192 -7.93 -26.95 -4.18
C LEU A 192 -8.19 -27.28 -5.65
N VAL A 193 -9.47 -27.39 -5.98
CA VAL A 193 -9.98 -27.31 -7.35
C VAL A 193 -10.99 -26.17 -7.38
N THR A 194 -10.77 -25.17 -8.22
CA THR A 194 -11.70 -24.02 -8.35
C THR A 194 -13.03 -24.44 -8.96
N GLU A 195 -14.05 -23.58 -8.88
CA GLU A 195 -15.37 -23.85 -9.47
C GLU A 195 -15.31 -24.08 -11.00
N VAL A 196 -14.36 -23.45 -11.68
CA VAL A 196 -14.09 -23.64 -13.12
C VAL A 196 -13.25 -24.89 -13.42
N GLY A 197 -12.91 -25.70 -12.41
CA GLY A 197 -12.21 -26.97 -12.54
C GLY A 197 -10.69 -26.88 -12.58
N LEU A 198 -10.08 -25.75 -12.20
CA LEU A 198 -8.61 -25.64 -12.15
C LEU A 198 -8.06 -26.24 -10.86
N SER A 199 -7.24 -27.28 -10.99
CA SER A 199 -6.51 -27.88 -9.86
C SER A 199 -5.26 -27.06 -9.53
N TYR A 200 -5.18 -26.55 -8.30
CA TYR A 200 -4.00 -25.81 -7.84
C TYR A 200 -2.73 -26.67 -7.87
N GLN A 201 -2.82 -27.94 -7.46
CA GLN A 201 -1.71 -28.90 -7.55
C GLN A 201 -1.14 -29.00 -8.97
N ASN A 202 -2.01 -29.11 -9.99
CA ASN A 202 -1.56 -29.22 -11.38
C ASN A 202 -0.91 -27.91 -11.86
N VAL A 203 -1.50 -26.76 -11.55
CA VAL A 203 -0.93 -25.45 -11.89
C VAL A 203 0.42 -25.24 -11.20
N ARG A 204 0.57 -25.69 -9.94
CA ARG A 204 1.85 -25.67 -9.22
C ARG A 204 2.89 -26.56 -9.87
N ALA A 205 2.53 -27.77 -10.29
CA ALA A 205 3.46 -28.65 -11.00
C ALA A 205 3.94 -28.03 -12.33
N LEU A 206 3.06 -27.34 -13.07
CA LEU A 206 3.44 -26.60 -14.27
C LEU A 206 4.39 -25.44 -13.95
N LEU A 207 4.09 -24.67 -12.90
CA LEU A 207 4.97 -23.59 -12.45
C LEU A 207 6.36 -24.11 -12.08
N ASP A 208 6.44 -25.18 -11.29
CA ASP A 208 7.72 -25.74 -10.84
C ASP A 208 8.55 -26.21 -12.04
N LYS A 209 7.94 -26.85 -13.03
CA LYS A 209 8.58 -27.22 -14.30
C LYS A 209 9.09 -26.00 -15.08
N ALA A 210 8.27 -24.97 -15.21
CA ALA A 210 8.64 -23.75 -15.91
C ALA A 210 9.80 -23.00 -15.23
N THR A 211 9.82 -22.97 -13.89
CA THR A 211 10.92 -22.35 -13.13
C THR A 211 12.22 -23.14 -13.17
N ASN A 212 12.14 -24.46 -13.37
CA ASN A 212 13.31 -25.34 -13.47
C ASN A 212 13.75 -25.61 -14.92
N CYS A 213 13.05 -25.02 -15.90
CA CYS A 213 13.26 -25.27 -17.33
C CYS A 213 13.28 -26.77 -17.69
N SER A 214 12.32 -27.54 -17.15
CA SER A 214 12.25 -29.01 -17.24
C SER A 214 10.93 -29.53 -17.80
#